data_AF-A0A352KAN3-F1
#
_entry.id   AF-A0A352KAN3-F1
#
_cell.length_a   1.000
_cell.length_b   1.000
_cell.length_c   1.000
_cell.angle_alpha   90.00
_cell.angle_beta   90.00
_cell.angle_gamma   90.00
#
_symmetry.space_group_name_H-M   'P 1'
#
loop_
_entity.id
_entity.type
_entity.pdbx_description
1 polymer ?
#
loop_
_entity_poly.entity_id
_entity_poly.type
_entity_poly.pdbx_seq_one_letter_code
_entity_poly.pdbx_strand_id
1 'polypeptide(L)'
;MLTRDIQAQLDALPLQSDQPLIVTDADEVIAQFIVGLEGFLTRNGFWLDLQSFAISGNVKRAEDHSVVERAEVQELLAQFFAADTESLLPVPGAADALSALSKRTQIIVLSNVPQPQRAARQRWLRQHGMDYPLVANSGPKGAAVRHLRSNIKAPIFFLDDLPPNLASVSELVEDVHLLHFIADSRLAALMGPAPDCHLHTTSWDDAHAYIAQTLDLAGFTGPQ
;
A
#
# COMPACT_ATOMS: atom_id res chain seq x y z
N MET A 1 -14.85 -11.85 -4.29
CA MET A 1 -15.57 -12.08 -3.01
C MET A 1 -14.53 -12.17 -1.91
N LEU A 2 -14.76 -11.59 -0.73
CA LEU A 2 -13.81 -11.67 0.38
C LEU A 2 -13.70 -13.11 0.89
N THR A 3 -12.49 -13.53 1.27
CA THR A 3 -12.31 -14.78 2.02
C THR A 3 -12.81 -14.57 3.45
N ARG A 4 -13.13 -15.66 4.16
CA ARG A 4 -13.55 -15.59 5.57
C ARG A 4 -12.49 -14.94 6.46
N ASP A 5 -11.22 -15.21 6.20
CA ASP A 5 -10.10 -14.68 6.99
C ASP A 5 -9.92 -13.17 6.80
N ILE A 6 -10.09 -12.66 5.57
CA ILE A 6 -10.02 -11.22 5.31
C ILE A 6 -11.25 -10.54 5.91
N GLN A 7 -12.43 -11.14 5.78
CA GLN A 7 -13.66 -10.60 6.37
C GLN A 7 -13.55 -10.52 7.90
N ALA A 8 -13.09 -11.56 8.58
CA ALA A 8 -12.91 -11.55 10.03
C ALA A 8 -11.91 -10.48 10.51
N GLN A 9 -10.86 -10.21 9.73
CA GLN A 9 -9.94 -9.10 10.02
C GLN A 9 -10.61 -7.74 9.90
N LEU A 10 -11.45 -7.55 8.88
CA LEU A 10 -12.20 -6.31 8.65
C LEU A 10 -13.27 -6.07 9.73
N ASP A 11 -14.04 -7.10 10.07
CA ASP A 11 -15.09 -7.04 11.09
C ASP A 11 -14.53 -6.71 12.49
N ALA A 12 -13.26 -7.01 12.74
CA ALA A 12 -12.58 -6.74 14.00
C ALA A 12 -12.05 -5.30 14.12
N LEU A 13 -12.16 -4.47 13.08
CA LEU A 13 -11.64 -3.11 13.09
C LEU A 13 -12.54 -2.19 13.95
N PRO A 14 -11.97 -1.40 14.87
CA PRO A 14 -12.75 -0.54 15.77
C PRO A 14 -13.16 0.77 15.06
N LEU A 15 -13.95 0.65 13.99
CA LEU A 15 -14.29 1.77 13.12
C LEU A 15 -15.39 2.67 13.69
N GLN A 16 -15.18 3.97 13.58
CA GLN A 16 -16.17 5.01 13.83
C GLN A 16 -16.80 5.45 12.51
N SER A 17 -18.13 5.25 12.36
CA SER A 17 -18.85 5.52 11.12
C SER A 17 -18.69 6.95 10.61
N ASP A 18 -18.66 7.92 11.51
CA ASP A 18 -18.75 9.33 11.14
C ASP A 18 -17.37 10.01 11.09
N GLN A 19 -16.28 9.25 11.25
CA GLN A 19 -14.91 9.76 11.14
C GLN A 19 -14.29 9.34 9.79
N PRO A 20 -13.60 10.25 9.07
CA PRO A 20 -12.95 9.93 7.79
C PRO A 20 -11.95 8.80 7.93
N LEU A 21 -11.75 8.05 6.84
CA LEU A 21 -10.89 6.87 6.83
C LEU A 21 -9.82 6.97 5.73
N ILE A 22 -8.57 6.72 6.12
CA ILE A 22 -7.47 6.46 5.19
C ILE A 22 -7.22 4.96 5.15
N VAL A 23 -7.26 4.39 3.96
CA VAL A 23 -6.88 3.01 3.67
C VAL A 23 -5.64 3.05 2.80
N THR A 24 -4.49 2.76 3.39
CA THR A 24 -3.19 2.81 2.68
C THR A 24 -2.69 1.41 2.40
N ASP A 25 -2.15 1.19 1.20
CA ASP A 25 -1.25 0.05 0.99
C ASP A 25 0.02 0.23 1.83
N ALA A 26 0.73 -0.88 2.01
CA ALA A 26 2.01 -0.92 2.65
C ALA A 26 3.17 -0.77 1.66
N ASP A 27 3.29 -1.71 0.72
CA ASP A 27 4.41 -1.80 -0.21
C ASP A 27 4.33 -0.67 -1.25
N GLU A 28 5.46 -0.01 -1.53
CA GLU A 28 5.59 1.18 -2.38
C GLU A 28 4.71 2.39 -2.02
N VAL A 29 4.05 2.37 -0.85
CA VAL A 29 3.28 3.51 -0.34
C VAL A 29 3.84 4.00 0.99
N ILE A 30 3.98 3.13 2.00
CA ILE A 30 4.61 3.47 3.29
C ILE A 30 5.93 2.72 3.53
N ALA A 31 6.17 1.63 2.81
CA ALA A 31 7.41 0.85 2.82
C ALA A 31 8.09 0.90 1.44
N GLN A 32 9.41 1.13 1.41
CA GLN A 32 10.24 1.09 0.19
C GLN A 32 10.48 -0.36 -0.24
N PHE A 33 9.46 -0.98 -0.80
CA PHE A 33 9.44 -2.39 -1.19
C PHE A 33 10.46 -2.69 -2.28
N ILE A 34 10.56 -1.85 -3.31
CA ILE A 34 11.48 -2.08 -4.44
C ILE A 34 12.93 -2.00 -4.01
N VAL A 35 13.27 -1.02 -3.17
CA VAL A 35 14.62 -0.91 -2.59
C VAL A 35 14.96 -2.16 -1.77
N GLY A 36 14.02 -2.62 -0.94
CA GLY A 36 14.21 -3.85 -0.16
C GLY A 36 14.38 -5.10 -1.03
N LEU A 37 13.53 -5.24 -2.05
CA LEU A 37 13.55 -6.37 -2.98
C LEU A 37 14.84 -6.39 -3.81
N GLU A 38 15.29 -5.25 -4.30
CA GLU A 38 16.54 -5.14 -5.06
C GLU A 38 17.75 -5.55 -4.20
N GLY A 39 17.78 -5.12 -2.93
CA GLY A 39 18.77 -5.59 -1.96
C GLY A 39 18.71 -7.10 -1.73
N PHE A 40 17.49 -7.68 -1.67
CA PHE A 40 17.28 -9.13 -1.53
C PHE A 40 17.78 -9.91 -2.73
N LEU A 41 17.41 -9.48 -3.93
CA LEU A 41 17.85 -10.11 -5.16
C LEU A 41 19.38 -10.07 -5.27
N THR A 42 19.97 -8.91 -5.02
CA THR A 42 21.43 -8.71 -5.10
C THR A 42 22.20 -9.68 -4.20
N ARG A 43 21.80 -9.84 -2.93
CA ARG A 43 22.48 -10.75 -2.00
C ARG A 43 22.25 -12.23 -2.31
N ASN A 44 21.27 -12.56 -3.16
CA ASN A 44 20.94 -13.93 -3.57
C ASN A 44 21.37 -14.25 -5.01
N GLY A 45 22.21 -13.42 -5.64
CA GLY A 45 22.74 -13.69 -6.99
C GLY A 45 21.80 -13.31 -8.13
N PHE A 46 20.86 -12.41 -7.86
CA PHE A 46 19.92 -11.85 -8.85
C PHE A 46 20.05 -10.33 -8.90
N TRP A 47 19.47 -9.71 -9.91
CA TRP A 47 19.32 -8.25 -9.95
C TRP A 47 17.98 -7.88 -10.60
N LEU A 48 17.50 -6.68 -10.28
CA LEU A 48 16.24 -6.16 -10.76
C LEU A 48 16.49 -5.15 -11.88
N ASP A 49 16.07 -5.49 -13.09
CA ASP A 49 16.12 -4.64 -14.29
C ASP A 49 14.75 -4.01 -14.53
N LEU A 50 14.49 -2.83 -13.95
CA LEU A 50 13.20 -2.15 -14.03
C LEU A 50 12.92 -1.60 -15.44
N GLN A 51 12.56 -2.47 -16.38
CA GLN A 51 12.16 -2.13 -17.75
C GLN A 51 10.63 -1.98 -17.88
N SER A 52 9.90 -2.54 -16.93
CA SER A 52 8.44 -2.50 -16.86
C SER A 52 8.00 -2.40 -15.40
N PHE A 53 6.72 -2.18 -15.17
CA PHE A 53 6.18 -2.14 -13.81
C PHE A 53 6.05 -3.55 -13.17
N ALA A 54 6.12 -4.63 -13.97
CA ALA A 54 6.00 -5.99 -13.47
C ALA A 54 7.35 -6.49 -12.92
N ILE A 55 7.35 -7.12 -11.74
CA ILE A 55 8.56 -7.76 -11.19
C ILE A 55 8.96 -8.98 -12.05
N SER A 56 7.98 -9.81 -12.44
CA SER A 56 8.21 -10.93 -13.35
C SER A 56 8.62 -10.42 -14.73
N GLY A 57 9.70 -10.96 -15.29
CA GLY A 57 10.31 -10.47 -16.53
C GLY A 57 11.43 -9.44 -16.31
N ASN A 58 11.48 -8.81 -15.14
CA ASN A 58 12.52 -7.84 -14.77
C ASN A 58 13.61 -8.42 -13.87
N VAL A 59 13.39 -9.59 -13.24
CA VAL A 59 14.42 -10.25 -12.44
C VAL A 59 15.36 -11.03 -13.34
N LYS A 60 16.67 -10.83 -13.19
CA LYS A 60 17.71 -11.51 -13.95
C LYS A 60 18.74 -12.17 -13.04
N ARG A 61 19.33 -13.28 -13.49
CA ARG A 61 20.48 -13.88 -12.80
C ARG A 61 21.72 -13.01 -12.96
N ALA A 62 22.53 -12.93 -11.92
CA ALA A 62 23.78 -12.16 -11.97
C ALA A 62 24.87 -12.86 -12.78
N GLU A 63 24.87 -14.20 -12.85
CA GLU A 63 25.91 -14.99 -13.52
C GLU A 63 25.87 -14.86 -15.05
N ASP A 64 24.67 -14.97 -15.65
CA ASP A 64 24.51 -15.07 -17.11
C ASP A 64 23.51 -14.05 -17.70
N HIS A 65 22.95 -13.16 -16.86
CA HIS A 65 21.94 -12.17 -17.24
C HIS A 65 20.64 -12.74 -17.83
N SER A 66 20.40 -14.05 -17.68
CA SER A 66 19.14 -14.68 -18.09
C SER A 66 17.97 -14.18 -17.25
N VAL A 67 16.79 -14.06 -17.88
CA VAL A 67 15.55 -13.67 -17.19
C VAL A 67 15.09 -14.85 -16.33
N VAL A 68 14.73 -14.55 -15.08
CA VAL A 68 14.21 -15.55 -14.14
C VAL A 68 12.76 -15.87 -14.48
N GLU A 69 12.45 -17.16 -14.54
CA GLU A 69 11.11 -17.65 -14.83
C GLU A 69 10.10 -17.22 -13.76
N ARG A 70 8.85 -17.01 -14.18
CA ARG A 70 7.81 -16.48 -13.29
C ARG A 70 7.65 -17.27 -11.99
N ALA A 71 7.71 -18.61 -12.06
CA ALA A 71 7.56 -19.46 -10.88
C ALA A 71 8.67 -19.22 -9.84
N GLU A 72 9.92 -19.13 -10.30
CA GLU A 72 11.07 -18.85 -9.44
C GLU A 72 11.01 -17.41 -8.88
N VAL A 73 10.54 -16.43 -9.65
CA VAL A 73 10.28 -15.07 -9.12
C VAL A 73 9.27 -15.11 -7.97
N GLN A 74 8.21 -15.93 -8.06
CA GLN A 74 7.25 -16.07 -6.96
C GLN A 74 7.88 -16.71 -5.71
N GLU A 75 8.76 -17.68 -5.89
CA GLU A 75 9.52 -18.29 -4.79
C GLU A 75 10.47 -17.28 -4.14
N LEU A 76 11.18 -16.48 -4.94
CA LEU A 76 12.05 -15.40 -4.46
C LEU A 76 11.26 -14.35 -3.67
N LEU A 77 10.08 -13.94 -4.16
CA LEU A 77 9.21 -13.02 -3.44
C LEU A 77 8.74 -13.61 -2.10
N ALA A 78 8.36 -14.89 -2.07
CA ALA A 78 7.98 -15.56 -0.83
C ALA A 78 9.14 -15.60 0.18
N GLN A 79 10.36 -15.88 -0.28
CA GLN A 79 11.56 -15.86 0.55
C GLN A 79 11.88 -14.45 1.05
N PHE A 80 11.76 -13.43 0.18
CA PHE A 80 11.94 -12.03 0.54
C PHE A 80 10.97 -11.59 1.64
N PHE A 81 9.67 -11.84 1.47
CA PHE A 81 8.70 -11.53 2.52
C PHE A 81 9.03 -12.27 3.82
N ALA A 82 9.42 -13.55 3.76
CA ALA A 82 9.77 -14.31 4.96
C ALA A 82 11.00 -13.75 5.69
N ALA A 83 12.00 -13.26 4.96
CA ALA A 83 13.27 -12.81 5.52
C ALA A 83 13.28 -11.32 5.90
N ASP A 84 12.58 -10.46 5.15
CA ASP A 84 12.81 -9.01 5.15
C ASP A 84 11.59 -8.15 5.42
N THR A 85 10.43 -8.74 5.71
CA THR A 85 9.22 -7.94 6.03
C THR A 85 9.45 -6.93 7.17
N GLU A 86 10.35 -7.22 8.11
CA GLU A 86 10.70 -6.34 9.25
C GLU A 86 11.89 -5.41 9.01
N SER A 87 12.60 -5.53 7.88
CA SER A 87 13.82 -4.77 7.59
C SER A 87 13.64 -3.69 6.53
N LEU A 88 12.44 -3.56 5.94
CA LEU A 88 12.16 -2.55 4.92
C LEU A 88 12.35 -1.14 5.47
N LEU A 89 12.85 -0.23 4.63
CA LEU A 89 12.90 1.18 4.97
C LEU A 89 11.51 1.81 4.82
N PRO A 90 11.08 2.70 5.74
CA PRO A 90 9.86 3.46 5.54
C PRO A 90 10.04 4.47 4.41
N VAL A 91 8.97 4.76 3.69
CA VAL A 91 8.94 5.84 2.71
C VAL A 91 9.13 7.17 3.45
N PRO A 92 10.04 8.06 2.98
CA PRO A 92 10.24 9.36 3.61
C PRO A 92 8.94 10.16 3.77
N GLY A 93 8.73 10.75 4.94
CA GLY A 93 7.54 11.54 5.27
C GLY A 93 6.28 10.74 5.62
N ALA A 94 6.23 9.43 5.35
CA ALA A 94 5.03 8.62 5.57
C ALA A 94 4.54 8.64 7.02
N ALA A 95 5.44 8.36 7.97
CA ALA A 95 5.09 8.30 9.39
C ALA A 95 4.61 9.66 9.92
N ASP A 96 5.29 10.75 9.56
CA ASP A 96 4.93 12.10 10.00
C ASP A 96 3.59 12.55 9.40
N ALA A 97 3.39 12.31 8.09
CA ALA A 97 2.14 12.63 7.41
C ALA A 97 0.96 11.86 7.98
N LEU A 98 1.10 10.54 8.15
CA LEU A 98 0.05 9.71 8.73
C LEU A 98 -0.23 10.08 10.19
N SER A 99 0.80 10.38 10.99
CA SER A 99 0.61 10.85 12.36
C SER A 99 -0.10 12.21 12.43
N ALA A 100 0.13 13.10 11.47
CA ALA A 100 -0.60 14.37 11.38
C ALA A 100 -2.07 14.14 11.01
N LEU A 101 -2.33 13.32 9.99
CA LEU A 101 -3.68 12.99 9.51
C LEU A 101 -4.50 12.22 10.54
N SER A 102 -3.86 11.34 11.32
CA SER A 102 -4.54 10.50 12.32
C SER A 102 -5.22 11.30 13.44
N LYS A 103 -4.94 12.60 13.57
CA LYS A 103 -5.62 13.50 14.51
C LYS A 103 -7.08 13.73 14.15
N ARG A 104 -7.44 13.54 12.87
CA ARG A 104 -8.79 13.78 12.33
C ARG A 104 -9.32 12.62 11.48
N THR A 105 -8.49 11.63 11.16
CA THR A 105 -8.86 10.44 10.42
C THR A 105 -8.54 9.16 11.19
N GLN A 106 -9.25 8.09 10.84
CA GLN A 106 -8.86 6.73 11.15
C GLN A 106 -7.91 6.25 10.04
N ILE A 107 -6.98 5.37 10.37
CA ILE A 107 -6.03 4.80 9.40
C ILE A 107 -6.05 3.29 9.51
N ILE A 108 -6.15 2.63 8.37
CA ILE A 108 -5.98 1.18 8.22
C ILE A 108 -4.93 0.95 7.15
N VAL A 109 -4.04 -0.01 7.41
CA VAL A 109 -3.13 -0.54 6.40
C VAL A 109 -3.81 -1.76 5.76
N LEU A 110 -4.06 -1.71 4.46
CA LEU A 110 -4.63 -2.81 3.67
C LEU A 110 -3.57 -3.31 2.70
N SER A 111 -2.85 -4.37 3.10
CA SER A 111 -1.66 -4.85 2.39
C SER A 111 -1.87 -6.24 1.83
N ASN A 112 -1.36 -6.50 0.62
CA ASN A 112 -1.26 -7.85 0.07
C ASN A 112 -0.04 -8.63 0.60
N VAL A 113 0.52 -8.24 1.75
CA VAL A 113 1.53 -9.03 2.47
C VAL A 113 0.99 -10.46 2.71
N PRO A 114 1.80 -11.51 2.49
CA PRO A 114 1.31 -12.86 2.71
C PRO A 114 0.90 -13.08 4.17
N GLN A 115 -0.17 -13.85 4.39
CA GLN A 115 -0.77 -14.05 5.71
C GLN A 115 0.23 -14.47 6.81
N PRO A 116 1.19 -15.39 6.57
CA PRO A 116 2.18 -15.76 7.59
C PRO A 116 3.08 -14.59 8.03
N GLN A 117 3.25 -13.57 7.19
CA GLN A 117 4.07 -12.39 7.43
C GLN A 117 3.28 -11.20 7.99
N ARG A 118 1.96 -11.33 8.17
CA ARG A 118 1.13 -10.28 8.77
C ARG A 118 1.67 -9.78 10.12
N ALA A 119 2.05 -10.69 11.01
CA ALA A 119 2.58 -10.33 12.33
C ALA A 119 3.93 -9.60 12.25
N ALA A 120 4.78 -9.98 11.29
CA ALA A 120 6.04 -9.32 10.99
C ALA A 120 5.77 -7.88 10.50
N ARG A 121 4.83 -7.70 9.57
CA ARG A 121 4.43 -6.37 9.10
C ARG A 121 3.85 -5.49 10.21
N GLN A 122 3.09 -6.05 11.15
CA GLN A 122 2.60 -5.31 12.31
C GLN A 122 3.73 -4.86 13.25
N ARG A 123 4.77 -5.68 13.44
CA ARG A 123 5.96 -5.28 14.20
C ARG A 123 6.72 -4.15 13.49
N TRP A 124 6.89 -4.28 12.17
CA TRP A 124 7.48 -3.24 11.32
C TRP A 124 6.74 -1.90 11.44
N LEU A 125 5.41 -1.93 11.32
CA LEU A 125 4.55 -0.76 11.51
C LEU A 125 4.79 -0.07 12.86
N ARG A 126 4.82 -0.85 13.96
CA ARG A 126 5.13 -0.33 15.30
C ARG A 126 6.52 0.28 15.40
N GLN A 127 7.53 -0.40 14.87
CA GLN A 127 8.92 0.04 14.91
C GLN A 127 9.12 1.40 14.22
N HIS A 128 8.31 1.69 13.20
CA HIS A 128 8.38 2.93 12.43
C HIS A 128 7.30 3.96 12.80
N GLY A 129 6.66 3.83 13.96
CA GLY A 129 5.71 4.84 14.46
C GLY A 129 4.35 4.86 13.73
N MET A 130 4.02 3.80 13.00
CA MET A 130 2.79 3.64 12.22
C MET A 130 1.93 2.49 12.77
N ASP A 131 1.71 2.43 14.09
CA ASP A 131 0.96 1.35 14.78
C ASP A 131 -0.55 1.39 14.50
N TYR A 132 -0.91 1.30 13.22
CA TYR A 132 -2.27 1.27 12.73
C TYR A 132 -2.73 -0.18 12.51
N PRO A 133 -4.04 -0.45 12.60
CA PRO A 133 -4.59 -1.76 12.25
C PRO A 133 -4.16 -2.21 10.85
N LEU A 134 -3.71 -3.47 10.76
CA LEU A 134 -3.31 -4.11 9.51
C LEU A 134 -4.30 -5.22 9.12
N VAL A 135 -4.79 -5.13 7.89
CA VAL A 135 -5.50 -6.21 7.20
C VAL A 135 -4.56 -6.79 6.15
N ALA A 136 -4.22 -8.08 6.31
CA ALA A 136 -3.56 -8.83 5.26
C ALA A 136 -4.63 -9.32 4.27
N ASN A 137 -4.57 -8.78 3.07
CA ASN A 137 -5.46 -9.03 1.94
C ASN A 137 -4.77 -9.96 0.93
N SER A 138 -5.55 -10.45 -0.04
CA SER A 138 -5.00 -11.16 -1.20
C SER A 138 -5.78 -10.79 -2.45
N GLY A 139 -5.06 -10.45 -3.52
CA GLY A 139 -5.66 -10.07 -4.80
C GLY A 139 -6.22 -8.63 -4.80
N PRO A 140 -7.23 -8.34 -5.65
CA PRO A 140 -7.81 -7.00 -5.76
C PRO A 140 -8.42 -6.51 -4.44
N LYS A 141 -8.28 -5.21 -4.15
CA LYS A 141 -8.66 -4.61 -2.87
C LYS A 141 -10.09 -4.05 -2.81
N GLY A 142 -10.75 -3.90 -3.96
CA GLY A 142 -12.09 -3.32 -4.05
C GLY A 142 -13.14 -3.97 -3.15
N ALA A 143 -13.11 -5.30 -2.99
CA ALA A 143 -14.06 -5.98 -2.12
C ALA A 143 -13.85 -5.65 -0.63
N ALA A 144 -12.60 -5.43 -0.21
CA ALA A 144 -12.27 -5.02 1.16
C ALA A 144 -12.67 -3.56 1.39
N VAL A 145 -12.36 -2.67 0.44
CA VAL A 145 -12.75 -1.25 0.54
C VAL A 145 -14.27 -1.09 0.51
N ARG A 146 -15.00 -1.87 -0.29
CA ARG A 146 -16.48 -1.89 -0.28
C ARG A 146 -17.05 -2.31 1.07
N HIS A 147 -16.43 -3.29 1.72
CA HIS A 147 -16.81 -3.69 3.06
C HIS A 147 -16.56 -2.55 4.07
N LEU A 148 -15.39 -1.90 4.02
CA LEU A 148 -15.10 -0.72 4.85
C LEU A 148 -16.10 0.41 4.62
N ARG A 149 -16.42 0.74 3.37
CA ARG A 149 -17.39 1.78 3.01
C ARG A 149 -18.77 1.52 3.61
N SER A 150 -19.21 0.27 3.70
CA SER A 150 -20.51 -0.03 4.32
C SER A 150 -20.62 0.37 5.80
N ASN A 151 -19.48 0.57 6.46
CA ASN A 151 -19.38 0.99 7.86
C ASN A 151 -19.00 2.46 8.05
N ILE A 152 -18.70 3.20 6.97
CA ILE A 152 -18.18 4.58 7.02
C ILE A 152 -19.06 5.51 6.20
N LYS A 153 -19.52 6.60 6.82
CA LYS A 153 -20.33 7.67 6.20
C LYS A 153 -19.53 8.93 5.88
N ALA A 154 -18.28 8.99 6.31
CA ALA A 154 -17.36 10.09 6.07
C ALA A 154 -16.47 9.82 4.83
N PRO A 155 -15.70 10.81 4.35
CA PRO A 155 -14.77 10.61 3.23
C PRO A 155 -13.80 9.43 3.46
N ILE A 156 -13.56 8.66 2.40
CA ILE A 156 -12.55 7.59 2.38
C ILE A 156 -11.48 7.96 1.37
N PHE A 157 -10.22 7.81 1.78
CA PHE A 157 -9.03 7.94 0.94
C PHE A 157 -8.40 6.56 0.79
N PHE A 158 -8.14 6.15 -0.44
CA PHE A 158 -7.47 4.88 -0.74
C PHE A 158 -6.17 5.15 -1.50
N LEU A 159 -5.04 4.71 -0.92
CA LEU A 159 -3.70 4.87 -1.48
C LEU A 159 -3.16 3.50 -1.86
N ASP A 160 -2.66 3.37 -3.09
CA ASP A 160 -2.06 2.15 -3.60
C ASP A 160 -1.12 2.48 -4.78
N ASP A 161 -0.13 1.63 -5.02
CA ASP A 161 0.83 1.79 -6.12
C ASP A 161 0.36 1.09 -7.40
N LEU A 162 -0.50 0.06 -7.29
CA LEU A 162 -0.93 -0.78 -8.40
C LEU A 162 -2.24 -0.27 -9.03
N PRO A 163 -2.26 0.18 -10.31
CA PRO A 163 -3.52 0.55 -10.98
C PRO A 163 -4.64 -0.50 -10.92
N PRO A 164 -4.38 -1.82 -11.01
CA PRO A 164 -5.42 -2.82 -10.83
C PRO A 164 -6.11 -2.78 -9.46
N ASN A 165 -5.41 -2.39 -8.38
CA ASN A 165 -6.03 -2.22 -7.08
C ASN A 165 -6.93 -0.98 -7.06
N LEU A 166 -6.46 0.16 -7.60
CA LEU A 166 -7.28 1.38 -7.73
C LEU A 166 -8.53 1.12 -8.57
N ALA A 167 -8.38 0.49 -9.73
CA ALA A 167 -9.49 0.12 -10.61
C ALA A 167 -10.50 -0.79 -9.89
N SER A 168 -10.01 -1.79 -9.13
CA SER A 168 -10.92 -2.65 -8.38
C SER A 168 -11.75 -1.89 -7.33
N VAL A 169 -11.22 -0.79 -6.78
CA VAL A 169 -11.95 0.08 -5.85
C VAL A 169 -12.94 0.95 -6.61
N SER A 170 -12.53 1.63 -7.69
CA SER A 170 -13.42 2.49 -8.49
C SER A 170 -14.62 1.72 -9.06
N GLU A 171 -14.42 0.47 -9.47
CA GLU A 171 -15.49 -0.40 -10.00
C GLU A 171 -16.55 -0.79 -8.95
N LEU A 172 -16.19 -0.79 -7.67
CA LEU A 172 -17.04 -1.35 -6.60
C LEU A 172 -17.51 -0.33 -5.57
N VAL A 173 -16.89 0.84 -5.50
CA VAL A 173 -17.11 1.83 -4.45
C VAL A 173 -17.13 3.23 -5.04
N GLU A 174 -18.28 3.88 -4.94
CA GLU A 174 -18.43 5.30 -5.27
C GLU A 174 -17.90 6.18 -4.13
N ASP A 175 -17.59 7.45 -4.43
CA ASP A 175 -17.16 8.47 -3.47
C ASP A 175 -15.94 8.07 -2.61
N VAL A 176 -14.93 7.45 -3.22
CA VAL A 176 -13.61 7.20 -2.63
C VAL A 176 -12.58 8.07 -3.34
N HIS A 177 -11.78 8.80 -2.57
CA HIS A 177 -10.64 9.53 -3.10
C HIS A 177 -9.50 8.55 -3.37
N LEU A 178 -9.28 8.26 -4.64
CA LEU A 178 -8.23 7.35 -5.12
C LEU A 178 -6.92 8.11 -5.32
N LEU A 179 -5.89 7.72 -4.59
CA LEU A 179 -4.55 8.28 -4.66
C LEU A 179 -3.60 7.20 -5.20
N HIS A 180 -3.09 7.42 -6.40
CA HIS A 180 -2.06 6.56 -6.99
C HIS A 180 -0.69 6.99 -6.47
N PHE A 181 -0.11 6.21 -5.57
CA PHE A 181 1.12 6.56 -4.88
C PHE A 181 2.21 5.55 -5.23
N ILE A 182 3.32 6.00 -5.81
CA ILE A 182 4.47 5.12 -6.10
C ILE A 182 5.73 5.71 -5.46
N ALA A 183 6.26 5.08 -4.42
CA ALA A 183 7.42 5.60 -3.70
C ALA A 183 8.71 5.61 -4.53
N ASP A 184 9.00 4.54 -5.28
CA ASP A 184 10.18 4.48 -6.14
C ASP A 184 9.97 5.32 -7.41
N SER A 185 10.74 6.39 -7.55
CA SER A 185 10.65 7.32 -8.68
C SER A 185 11.02 6.68 -10.03
N ARG A 186 11.80 5.59 -10.03
CA ARG A 186 12.12 4.83 -11.25
C ARG A 186 10.89 4.09 -11.73
N LEU A 187 10.13 3.45 -10.82
CA LEU A 187 8.85 2.82 -11.15
C LEU A 187 7.82 3.86 -11.59
N ALA A 188 7.72 4.98 -10.88
CA ALA A 188 6.79 6.05 -11.22
C ALA A 188 7.05 6.60 -12.63
N ALA A 189 8.31 6.67 -13.08
CA ALA A 189 8.64 7.11 -14.43
C ALA A 189 8.20 6.15 -15.55
N LEU A 190 7.91 4.88 -15.23
CA LEU A 190 7.48 3.86 -16.19
C LEU A 190 5.96 3.86 -16.41
N MET A 191 5.21 4.62 -15.61
CA MET A 191 3.75 4.56 -15.61
C MET A 191 3.13 5.95 -15.43
N GLY A 192 2.09 6.23 -16.20
CA GLY A 192 1.27 7.42 -15.98
C GLY A 192 0.33 7.28 -14.78
N PRO A 193 -0.48 8.32 -14.49
CA PRO A 193 -1.53 8.22 -13.50
C PRO A 193 -2.47 7.06 -13.81
N ALA A 194 -2.84 6.28 -12.79
CA ALA A 194 -3.88 5.27 -12.91
C ALA A 194 -5.20 5.93 -13.36
N PRO A 195 -6.02 5.23 -14.17
CA PRO A 195 -7.36 5.70 -14.51
C PRO A 195 -8.16 6.03 -13.25
N ASP A 196 -8.96 7.11 -13.30
CA ASP A 196 -9.84 7.56 -12.23
C ASP A 196 -9.15 7.94 -10.90
N CYS A 197 -7.81 7.98 -10.86
CA CYS A 197 -7.11 8.54 -9.71
C CYS A 197 -7.34 10.05 -9.61
N HIS A 198 -7.51 10.54 -8.39
CA HIS A 198 -7.69 11.95 -8.10
C HIS A 198 -6.36 12.66 -7.83
N LEU A 199 -5.33 11.87 -7.47
CA LEU A 199 -3.95 12.31 -7.29
C LEU A 199 -3.03 11.18 -7.74
N HIS A 200 -2.00 11.53 -8.49
CA HIS A 200 -0.85 10.66 -8.75
C HIS A 200 0.40 11.34 -8.19
N THR A 201 1.13 10.67 -7.30
CA THR A 201 2.31 11.25 -6.65
C THR A 201 3.33 10.19 -6.23
N THR A 202 4.52 10.66 -5.91
CA THR A 202 5.62 9.90 -5.30
C THR A 202 5.97 10.43 -3.90
N SER A 203 5.21 11.41 -3.40
CA SER A 203 5.53 12.21 -2.21
C SER A 203 4.40 12.20 -1.19
N TRP A 204 4.75 11.92 0.06
CA TRP A 204 3.82 12.03 1.18
C TRP A 204 3.42 13.48 1.49
N ASP A 205 4.23 14.47 1.12
CA ASP A 205 3.85 15.88 1.27
C ASP A 205 2.65 16.22 0.37
N ASP A 206 2.65 15.75 -0.88
CA ASP A 206 1.55 15.95 -1.82
C ASP A 206 0.29 15.18 -1.38
N ALA A 207 0.47 13.91 -0.99
CA ALA A 207 -0.63 13.08 -0.49
C ALA A 207 -1.25 13.69 0.77
N HIS A 208 -0.43 14.13 1.72
CA HIS A 208 -0.88 14.82 2.92
C HIS A 208 -1.65 16.10 2.58
N ALA A 209 -1.10 16.96 1.71
CA ALA A 209 -1.74 18.21 1.31
C ALA A 209 -3.11 17.96 0.65
N TYR A 210 -3.20 17.00 -0.26
CA TYR A 210 -4.45 16.62 -0.92
C TYR A 210 -5.49 16.11 0.08
N ILE A 211 -5.10 15.19 0.97
CA ILE A 211 -6.01 14.62 1.97
C ILE A 211 -6.49 15.72 2.92
N ALA A 212 -5.57 16.53 3.47
CA ALA A 212 -5.90 17.61 4.39
C ALA A 212 -6.86 18.63 3.77
N GLN A 213 -6.58 19.08 2.54
CA GLN A 213 -7.45 20.01 1.81
C GLN A 213 -8.85 19.42 1.57
N THR A 214 -8.92 18.14 1.17
CA THR A 214 -10.18 17.46 0.94
C THR A 214 -11.00 17.35 2.22
N LEU A 215 -10.34 17.01 3.33
CA LEU A 215 -10.98 16.96 4.64
C LEU A 215 -11.49 18.33 5.09
N ASP A 216 -10.76 19.41 4.82
CA ASP A 216 -11.17 20.78 5.13
C ASP A 216 -12.41 21.19 4.34
N LEU A 217 -12.42 20.91 3.03
CA LEU A 217 -13.57 21.18 2.17
C LEU A 217 -14.81 20.37 2.58
N ALA A 218 -14.62 19.17 3.12
CA ALA A 218 -15.67 18.32 3.66
C ALA A 218 -16.10 18.68 5.09
N GLY A 219 -15.52 19.71 5.72
CA GLY A 219 -15.88 20.19 7.05
C GLY A 219 -15.28 19.40 8.22
N PHE A 220 -14.31 18.52 7.97
CA PHE A 220 -13.64 17.71 9.00
C PHE A 220 -12.44 18.41 9.62
N THR A 221 -12.49 19.72 9.88
CA THR A 221 -11.32 20.52 10.27
C THR A 221 -10.65 19.98 11.54
N GLY A 222 -9.31 20.01 11.60
CA GLY A 222 -8.56 19.56 12.77
C GLY A 222 -8.93 20.33 14.06
N PRO A 223 -8.55 19.83 15.25
CA PRO A 223 -8.74 20.60 16.48
C PRO A 223 -8.08 21.97 16.35
N GLN A 224 -8.83 23.02 16.73
CA GLN A 224 -8.29 24.39 16.86
C GLN A 224 -7.20 24.46 17.92
#